data_AF-A0AAV9AY41-F1
#
_entry.id   AF-A0AAV9AY41-F1
#
_cell.length_a   1.000
_cell.length_b   1.000
_cell.length_c   1.000
_cell.angle_alpha   90.00
_cell.angle_beta   90.00
_cell.angle_gamma   90.00
#
_symmetry.space_group_name_H-M   'P 1'
#
loop_
_entity.id
_entity.type
_entity.pdbx_description
1 polymer ?
#
loop_
_entity_poly.entity_id
_entity_poly.type
_entity_poly.pdbx_seq_one_letter_code
_entity_poly.pdbx_strand_id
1 'polypeptide(L)' 'MRAMIGSRPPRCDRRCSSCGNCEAVQVPAVPQDRKTSTKSSITTTSRGDDTTNYKPMSWKCKCGNLIFNP' A
#
# COMPACT_ATOMS: atom_id res chain seq x y z
N MET A 1 19.47 -16.55 -9.88
CA MET A 1 18.13 -16.06 -9.48
C MET A 1 18.21 -14.56 -9.25
N ARG A 2 17.36 -13.75 -9.92
CA ARG A 2 17.28 -12.32 -9.63
C ARG A 2 16.46 -12.14 -8.34
N ALA A 3 17.10 -11.71 -7.25
CA ALA A 3 16.38 -11.31 -6.05
C ALA A 3 15.69 -9.97 -6.34
N MET A 4 14.37 -9.94 -6.27
CA MET A 4 13.62 -8.70 -6.36
C MET A 4 13.78 -7.98 -5.02
N ILE A 5 14.31 -6.75 -5.06
CA ILE A 5 14.44 -5.91 -3.88
C ILE A 5 13.04 -5.43 -3.49
N GLY A 6 12.67 -5.64 -2.23
CA GLY A 6 11.39 -5.22 -1.67
C GLY A 6 10.38 -6.37 -1.45
N SER A 7 9.19 -5.98 -0.99
CA SER A 7 8.11 -6.90 -0.65
C SER A 7 7.54 -7.59 -1.90
N ARG A 8 7.11 -8.84 -1.78
CA ARG A 8 6.41 -9.55 -2.87
C ARG A 8 4.95 -9.07 -2.99
N PRO A 9 4.39 -8.98 -4.21
CA PRO A 9 2.99 -8.61 -4.40
C PRO A 9 2.04 -9.62 -3.73
N PRO A 10 0.95 -9.16 -3.10
CA PRO A 10 -0.07 -10.01 -2.49
C PRO A 10 -0.98 -10.65 -3.54
N ARG A 11 -1.71 -11.69 -3.13
CA ARG A 11 -2.83 -12.22 -3.91
C ARG A 11 -4.11 -11.49 -3.52
N CYS A 12 -4.77 -10.89 -4.50
CA CYS A 12 -5.96 -10.06 -4.29
C CYS A 12 -7.29 -10.79 -4.54
N ASP A 13 -7.23 -12.12 -4.73
CA ASP A 13 -8.41 -12.96 -4.93
C ASP A 13 -9.41 -12.76 -3.78
N ARG A 14 -10.63 -12.32 -4.12
CA ARG A 14 -11.72 -12.01 -3.16
C ARG A 14 -11.46 -10.87 -2.18
N ARG A 15 -10.41 -10.05 -2.39
CA ARG A 15 -10.07 -8.93 -1.50
C ARG A 15 -10.77 -7.63 -1.88
N CYS A 16 -10.81 -7.35 -3.17
CA CYS A 16 -11.82 -6.45 -3.70
C CYS A 16 -13.15 -7.21 -3.67
N SER A 17 -14.26 -6.53 -3.41
CA SER A 17 -15.61 -7.10 -3.34
C SER A 17 -16.05 -7.77 -4.66
N SER A 18 -17.30 -7.66 -5.13
CA SER A 18 -17.75 -8.22 -6.42
C SER A 18 -17.11 -7.60 -7.68
N CYS A 19 -15.86 -7.14 -7.59
CA CYS A 19 -15.09 -6.51 -8.66
C CYS A 19 -14.40 -7.53 -9.56
N GLY A 20 -14.59 -7.38 -10.88
CA GLY A 20 -13.97 -8.26 -11.88
C GLY A 20 -12.45 -8.07 -12.05
N ASN A 21 -11.92 -6.88 -11.78
CA ASN A 21 -10.51 -6.55 -11.99
C ASN A 21 -9.86 -6.07 -10.68
N CYS A 22 -9.42 -7.03 -9.88
CA CYS A 22 -8.75 -6.78 -8.60
C CYS A 22 -7.26 -7.10 -8.69
N GLU A 23 -6.41 -6.07 -8.58
CA GLU A 23 -4.97 -6.18 -8.87
C GLU A 23 -4.10 -5.72 -7.70
N ALA A 24 -2.94 -6.34 -7.54
CA ALA A 24 -1.93 -5.92 -6.57
C ALA A 24 -1.20 -4.67 -7.07
N VAL A 25 -1.16 -3.61 -6.26
CA VAL A 25 -0.52 -2.33 -6.57
C VAL A 25 0.37 -1.84 -5.44
N GLN A 26 1.45 -1.14 -5.78
CA GLN A 26 2.27 -0.42 -4.80
C GLN A 26 1.69 0.97 -4.57
N VAL A 27 1.46 1.34 -3.31
CA VAL A 27 0.90 2.62 -2.88
C VAL A 27 1.88 3.26 -1.88
N PRO A 28 2.09 4.58 -1.91
CA PRO A 28 2.89 5.28 -0.91
C PRO A 28 2.42 4.94 0.52
N ALA A 29 3.35 4.59 1.39
CA ALA A 29 3.08 4.28 2.80
C ALA A 29 2.99 5.55 3.66
N VAL A 30 3.53 6.66 3.15
CA VAL A 30 3.44 7.96 3.81
C VAL A 30 1.99 8.46 3.77
N PRO A 31 1.41 8.87 4.92
CA PRO A 31 0.15 9.59 4.92
C PRO A 31 0.35 10.89 4.12
N GLN A 32 -0.26 10.99 2.94
CA GLN A 32 -0.42 12.31 2.33
C GLN A 32 -1.39 13.08 3.22
N ASP A 33 -1.05 14.30 3.62
CA ASP A 33 -1.91 15.23 4.36
C ASP A 33 -3.24 15.47 3.64
N ARG A 34 -4.16 14.51 3.76
CA ARG A 34 -5.52 14.53 3.26
C ARG A 34 -6.37 14.11 4.45
N LYS A 35 -7.03 15.10 5.03
CA LYS A 35 -7.93 15.03 6.17
C LYS A 35 -9.10 14.07 5.90
N THR A 36 -8.91 12.76 5.84
CA THR A 36 -10.03 11.81 5.84
C THR A 36 -9.62 10.46 6.42
N SER A 37 -10.32 10.12 7.49
CA SER A 37 -10.27 8.92 8.31
C SER A 37 -10.34 7.61 7.53
N THR A 38 -9.39 6.70 7.76
CA THR A 38 -9.70 5.31 8.17
C THR A 38 -8.45 4.58 8.66
N LYS A 39 -8.58 3.98 9.84
CA LYS A 39 -7.52 3.31 10.60
C LYS A 39 -7.03 2.05 9.87
N SER A 40 -5.76 2.03 9.49
CA SER A 40 -4.94 0.83 9.36
C SER A 40 -3.51 1.26 9.58
N SER A 41 -3.13 1.35 10.85
CA SER A 41 -1.78 1.71 11.30
C SER A 41 -0.81 0.61 10.87
N ILE A 42 -0.31 0.65 9.64
CA ILE A 42 1.01 0.08 9.37
C ILE A 42 1.96 1.04 10.05
N THR A 43 2.37 0.71 11.27
CA THR A 43 3.42 1.41 12.02
C THR A 43 4.74 1.22 11.29
N THR A 44 4.93 1.93 10.17
CA THR A 44 6.26 2.30 9.74
C THR A 44 6.75 3.28 10.80
N THR A 45 7.57 2.80 11.72
CA THR A 45 8.21 3.62 12.74
C THR A 45 9.28 4.47 12.07
N SER A 46 8.90 5.41 11.21
CA SER A 46 9.71 6.59 10.98
C SER A 46 9.56 7.48 12.22
N ARG A 47 10.20 7.06 13.32
CA ARG A 47 10.50 7.97 14.43
C ARG A 47 11.19 9.16 13.79
N GLY A 48 10.60 10.34 14.00
CA GLY A 48 10.75 11.50 13.14
C GLY A 48 12.20 11.81 12.78
N ASP A 49 12.45 11.84 11.48
CA ASP A 49 13.36 12.79 10.85
C ASP A 49 13.08 12.75 9.33
N ASP A 50 12.24 13.68 8.85
CA ASP A 50 11.88 13.88 7.44
C ASP A 50 13.06 14.49 6.64
N THR A 51 14.25 13.91 6.75
CA THR A 51 15.49 14.41 6.11
C THR A 51 16.01 13.51 4.99
N THR A 52 15.36 12.36 4.72
CA THR A 52 15.74 11.46 3.62
C THR A 52 14.75 11.57 2.46
N ASN A 53 15.24 11.60 1.21
CA ASN A 53 14.40 11.53 0.00
C ASN A 53 13.69 10.17 -0.18
N TYR A 54 13.73 9.29 0.83
CA TYR A 54 13.19 7.96 0.78
C TYR A 54 11.66 7.98 0.97
N LYS A 55 10.93 7.57 -0.06
CA LYS A 55 9.46 7.49 -0.06
C LYS A 55 9.02 6.03 0.00
N PRO A 56 8.71 5.50 1.19
CA PRO A 56 8.34 4.09 1.32
C PRO A 56 7.05 3.76 0.57
N MET A 57 7.00 2.55 0.03
CA MET A 57 5.85 1.98 -0.66
C MET A 57 5.35 0.73 0.07
N SER A 58 4.04 0.48 -0.02
CA SER A 58 3.36 -0.69 0.53
C SER A 58 2.45 -1.32 -0.51
N TRP A 59 2.31 -2.64 -0.47
CA TRP A 59 1.37 -3.34 -1.33
C TRP A 59 -0.07 -3.17 -0.86
N LYS A 60 -0.99 -3.02 -1.82
CA LYS A 60 -2.45 -2.98 -1.65
C LYS A 60 -3.14 -3.71 -2.80
N CYS A 61 -4.45 -3.97 -2.65
CA CYS A 61 -5.30 -4.43 -3.74
C CYS A 61 -6.12 -3.27 -4.29
N LYS A 62 -6.21 -3.11 -5.61
CA LYS A 62 -6.95 -2.05 -6.28
C LYS A 62 -8.03 -2.62 -7.18
N CYS A 63 -9.20 -2.01 -7.11
CA CYS A 63 -10.29 -2.22 -8.07
C CYS A 63 -10.83 -0.85 -8.49
N GLY A 64 -10.70 -0.49 -9.76
CA GLY A 64 -11.06 0.84 -10.23
C GLY A 64 -10.34 1.92 -9.42
N ASN A 65 -11.09 2.74 -8.66
CA ASN A 65 -10.55 3.79 -7.80
C ASN A 65 -10.52 3.42 -6.30
N LEU A 66 -10.88 2.19 -5.96
CA LEU A 66 -10.93 1.70 -4.58
C LEU A 66 -9.62 0.96 -4.24
N ILE A 67 -9.10 1.22 -3.04
CA ILE A 67 -7.91 0.57 -2.49
C ILE A 67 -8.30 -0.25 -1.26
N PHE A 68 -7.89 -1.50 -1.24
CA PHE A 68 -8.17 -2.48 -0.18
C PHE A 68 -6.86 -2.93 0.46
N ASN A 69 -6.92 -3.24 1.76
CA ASN A 69 -5.82 -3.93 2.41
C ASN A 69 -5.72 -5.35 1.83
N PRO A 70 -4.51 -5.75 1.37
CA PRO A 70 -4.30 -7.06 0.80
C PRO A 70 -4.51 -8.16 1.83
#